data_AF-A0A1T1DGW1-F1
#
_entry.id   AF-A0A1T1DGW1-F1
#
_cell.length_a   1.000
_cell.length_b   1.000
_cell.length_c   1.000
_cell.angle_alpha   90.00
_cell.angle_beta   90.00
_cell.angle_gamma   90.00
#
_symmetry.space_group_name_H-M   'P 1'
#
loop_
_entity.id
_entity.type
_entity.pdbx_description
1 polymer ?
#
loop_
_entity_poly.entity_id
_entity_poly.type
_entity_poly.pdbx_seq_one_letter_code
_entity_poly.pdbx_strand_id
1 'polypeptide(L)'
;MFDKIKNFSEILSNMGSFREKMEEVKKRIASIRVVGDAGAGMVTVTASGEGQITNVFINKQLFDADDNKMLEDLVMAATNDALKKAKEATAYEFQSASGGLDFSEISKMFGGKFE
;
A
#
# COMPACT_ATOMS: atom_id res chain seq x y z
N MET A 1 37.89 0.04 -7.27
CA MET A 1 37.55 -1.40 -7.23
C MET A 1 37.41 -1.90 -5.79
N PHE A 2 38.31 -1.50 -4.88
CA PHE A 2 38.23 -1.83 -3.45
C PHE A 2 37.02 -1.21 -2.70
N ASP A 3 36.59 0.01 -3.04
CA ASP A 3 35.42 0.63 -2.38
C ASP A 3 34.09 -0.10 -2.64
N LYS A 4 33.96 -0.73 -3.82
CA LYS A 4 32.78 -1.54 -4.14
C LYS A 4 32.71 -2.82 -3.29
N ILE A 5 33.86 -3.39 -2.93
CA ILE A 5 33.95 -4.60 -2.10
C ILE A 5 33.62 -4.28 -0.64
N LYS A 6 34.05 -3.12 -0.14
CA LYS A 6 33.77 -2.67 1.23
C LYS A 6 32.27 -2.41 1.47
N ASN A 7 31.62 -1.68 0.55
CA ASN A 7 30.16 -1.48 0.59
C ASN A 7 29.38 -2.81 0.49
N PHE A 8 29.86 -3.75 -0.32
CA PHE A 8 29.22 -5.06 -0.47
C PHE A 8 29.32 -5.93 0.80
N SER A 9 30.46 -5.88 1.51
CA SER A 9 30.64 -6.58 2.79
C SER A 9 29.74 -6.04 3.90
N GLU A 10 29.51 -4.72 3.95
CA GLU A 10 28.59 -4.10 4.90
C GLU A 10 27.13 -4.48 4.61
N ILE A 11 26.75 -4.49 3.33
CA ILE A 11 25.44 -4.98 2.87
C ILE A 11 25.21 -6.44 3.27
N LEU A 12 26.19 -7.33 3.02
CA LEU A 12 26.07 -8.75 3.37
C LEU A 12 25.95 -8.97 4.88
N SER A 13 26.69 -8.18 5.66
CA SER A 13 26.62 -8.21 7.13
C SER A 13 25.26 -7.74 7.65
N ASN A 14 24.63 -6.80 6.94
CA ASN A 14 23.29 -6.28 7.27
C ASN A 14 22.13 -7.09 6.65
N MET A 15 22.42 -8.07 5.78
CA MET A 15 21.40 -8.84 5.04
C MET A 15 20.45 -9.63 5.95
N GLY A 16 20.96 -10.18 7.07
CA GLY A 16 20.13 -10.86 8.06
C GLY A 16 19.10 -9.91 8.69
N SER A 17 19.55 -8.75 9.17
CA SER A 17 18.69 -7.73 9.76
C SER A 17 17.69 -7.13 8.74
N PHE A 18 18.08 -7.04 7.47
CA PHE A 18 17.20 -6.60 6.41
C PHE A 18 16.06 -7.59 6.16
N ARG A 19 16.37 -8.90 6.15
CA ARG A 19 15.36 -9.96 5.99
C ARG A 19 14.32 -9.93 7.12
N GLU A 20 14.76 -9.78 8.36
CA GLU A 20 13.85 -9.65 9.52
C GLU A 20 12.96 -8.41 9.42
N LYS A 21 13.55 -7.25 9.11
CA LYS A 21 12.78 -6.00 8.90
C LYS A 21 11.75 -6.13 7.79
N MET A 22 12.05 -6.84 6.71
CA MET A 22 11.10 -7.06 5.62
C MET A 22 9.93 -7.95 6.01
N GLU A 23 10.16 -8.98 6.82
CA GLU A 23 9.07 -9.80 7.34
C GLU A 23 8.18 -9.02 8.33
N GLU A 24 8.75 -8.14 9.13
CA GLU A 24 7.95 -7.24 9.97
C GLU A 24 7.12 -6.24 9.15
N VAL A 25 7.69 -5.65 8.10
CA VAL A 25 6.97 -4.75 7.19
C VAL A 25 5.80 -5.46 6.52
N LYS A 26 6.01 -6.68 6.00
CA LYS A 26 4.93 -7.47 5.43
C LYS A 26 3.80 -7.70 6.44
N LYS A 27 4.13 -8.02 7.69
CA LYS A 27 3.13 -8.18 8.76
C LYS A 27 2.37 -6.88 9.04
N ARG A 28 3.05 -5.74 9.04
CA ARG A 28 2.41 -4.42 9.20
C ARG A 28 1.50 -4.09 8.02
N ILE A 29 1.94 -4.33 6.78
CA ILE A 29 1.11 -4.13 5.59
C ILE A 29 -0.16 -4.99 5.64
N ALA A 30 -0.04 -6.25 6.06
CA ALA A 30 -1.20 -7.14 6.19
C ALA A 30 -2.21 -6.67 7.26
N SER A 31 -1.77 -5.92 8.27
CA SER A 31 -2.66 -5.35 9.30
C SER A 31 -3.24 -3.98 8.94
N ILE A 32 -2.73 -3.31 7.90
CA ILE A 32 -3.27 -2.03 7.44
C ILE A 32 -4.72 -2.21 6.99
N ARG A 33 -5.57 -1.28 7.45
CA ARG A 33 -6.93 -1.08 6.96
C ARG A 33 -7.10 0.39 6.62
N VAL A 34 -7.48 0.68 5.40
CA VAL A 34 -7.79 2.03 4.93
C VAL A 34 -9.23 2.10 4.46
N VAL A 35 -9.84 3.28 4.59
CA VAL A 35 -11.22 3.53 4.16
C VAL A 35 -11.18 4.58 3.06
N GLY A 36 -11.67 4.19 1.88
CA GLY A 36 -12.03 5.11 0.82
C GLY A 36 -13.50 5.50 0.91
N ASP A 37 -13.83 6.70 0.45
CA ASP A 37 -15.19 7.22 0.54
C ASP A 37 -15.60 8.01 -0.71
N ALA A 38 -16.90 8.06 -0.97
CA ALA A 38 -17.49 8.86 -2.02
C ALA A 38 -18.88 9.36 -1.62
N GLY A 39 -19.29 10.50 -2.20
CA GLY A 39 -20.61 11.08 -1.96
C GLY A 39 -20.82 11.45 -0.50
N ALA A 40 -19.83 12.10 0.14
CA ALA A 40 -19.87 12.48 1.55
C ALA A 40 -20.12 11.29 2.50
N GLY A 41 -19.54 10.12 2.21
CA GLY A 41 -19.69 8.90 3.00
C GLY A 41 -20.96 8.10 2.69
N MET A 42 -21.69 8.44 1.63
CA MET A 42 -22.79 7.60 1.15
C MET A 42 -22.29 6.24 0.65
N VAL A 43 -21.07 6.16 0.13
CA VAL A 43 -20.36 4.90 -0.10
C VAL A 43 -19.03 4.94 0.59
N THR A 44 -18.70 3.87 1.34
CA THR A 44 -17.37 3.68 1.91
C THR A 44 -16.86 2.28 1.60
N VAL A 45 -15.58 2.17 1.24
CA VAL A 45 -14.92 0.92 0.89
C VAL A 45 -13.69 0.74 1.77
N THR A 46 -13.58 -0.40 2.45
CA THR A 46 -12.40 -0.73 3.26
C THR A 46 -11.46 -1.64 2.48
N ALA A 47 -10.21 -1.23 2.31
CA ALA A 47 -9.15 -2.03 1.70
C ALA A 47 -8.07 -2.43 2.72
N SER A 48 -7.47 -3.60 2.55
CA SER A 48 -6.24 -3.99 3.26
C SER A 48 -5.02 -3.30 2.63
N GLY A 49 -3.88 -3.28 3.34
CA GLY A 49 -2.61 -2.79 2.76
C GLY A 49 -2.13 -3.58 1.54
N GLU A 50 -2.62 -4.80 1.35
CA GLU A 50 -2.37 -5.63 0.16
C GLU A 50 -3.27 -5.24 -1.03
N GLY A 51 -4.16 -4.25 -0.86
CA GLY A 51 -5.09 -3.81 -1.89
C GLY A 51 -6.33 -4.69 -2.02
N GLN A 52 -6.60 -5.60 -1.08
CA GLN A 52 -7.83 -6.40 -1.09
C GLN A 52 -8.98 -5.62 -0.48
N ILE A 53 -10.12 -5.57 -1.19
CA ILE A 53 -11.35 -4.99 -0.64
C ILE A 53 -11.96 -5.97 0.37
N THR A 54 -12.27 -5.46 1.56
CA THR A 54 -12.69 -6.29 2.69
C THR A 54 -14.02 -5.88 3.31
N ASN A 55 -14.48 -4.66 3.00
CA ASN A 55 -15.82 -4.22 3.34
C ASN A 55 -16.31 -3.18 2.32
N VAL A 56 -17.60 -3.19 2.04
CA VAL A 56 -18.29 -2.15 1.28
C VAL A 56 -19.57 -1.80 2.03
N PHE A 57 -19.74 -0.52 2.34
CA PHE A 57 -20.97 0.03 2.90
C PHE A 57 -21.57 1.04 1.92
N ILE A 58 -22.88 0.94 1.73
CA ILE A 58 -23.67 1.79 0.84
C ILE A 58 -24.88 2.28 1.64
N ASN A 59 -25.07 3.59 1.67
CA ASN A 59 -26.21 4.22 2.31
C ASN A 59 -27.51 3.81 1.59
N LYS A 60 -28.54 3.46 2.36
CA LYS A 60 -29.84 3.01 1.84
C LYS A 60 -30.49 4.01 0.87
N GLN A 61 -30.27 5.31 1.07
CA GLN A 61 -30.83 6.35 0.22
C GLN A 61 -30.39 6.25 -1.25
N LEU A 62 -29.24 5.63 -1.53
CA LEU A 62 -28.77 5.44 -2.90
C LEU A 62 -29.56 4.36 -3.66
N PHE A 63 -30.25 3.46 -2.96
CA PHE A 63 -31.11 2.46 -3.60
C PHE A 63 -32.50 3.01 -3.94
N ASP A 64 -32.93 4.09 -3.25
CA ASP A 64 -34.22 4.74 -3.47
C ASP A 64 -34.17 5.79 -4.59
N ALA A 65 -32.97 6.11 -5.10
CA ALA A 65 -32.73 7.26 -5.95
C ALA A 65 -33.21 7.12 -7.42
N ASP A 66 -33.72 5.96 -7.86
CA ASP A 66 -33.99 5.61 -9.28
C ASP A 66 -32.80 5.86 -10.24
N ASP A 67 -31.61 6.16 -9.70
CA ASP A 67 -30.41 6.53 -10.42
C ASP A 67 -29.28 5.54 -10.11
N ASN A 68 -29.34 4.39 -10.79
CA ASN A 68 -28.30 3.37 -10.71
C ASN A 68 -26.93 3.90 -11.13
N LYS A 69 -26.88 4.91 -12.01
CA LYS A 69 -25.63 5.47 -12.52
C LYS A 69 -24.89 6.23 -11.42
N MET A 70 -25.59 7.00 -10.60
CA MET A 70 -24.99 7.66 -9.45
C MET A 70 -24.40 6.63 -8.47
N LEU A 71 -25.11 5.54 -8.18
CA LEU A 71 -24.60 4.47 -7.31
C LEU A 71 -23.32 3.84 -7.88
N GLU A 72 -23.31 3.49 -9.17
CA GLU A 72 -22.15 2.93 -9.86
C GLU A 72 -20.94 3.88 -9.80
N ASP A 73 -21.15 5.17 -10.07
CA ASP A 73 -20.10 6.20 -10.03
C ASP A 73 -19.51 6.35 -8.62
N LEU A 74 -20.36 6.34 -7.58
CA LEU A 74 -19.92 6.45 -6.19
C LEU A 74 -19.15 5.20 -5.73
N VAL A 75 -19.59 4.00 -6.11
CA VAL A 75 -18.86 2.75 -5.80
C VAL A 75 -17.49 2.74 -6.46
N MET A 76 -17.41 3.12 -7.74
CA MET A 76 -16.15 3.25 -8.44
C MET A 76 -15.22 4.25 -7.74
N ALA A 77 -15.73 5.44 -7.40
CA ALA A 77 -14.96 6.50 -6.76
C ALA A 77 -14.41 6.06 -5.39
N ALA A 78 -15.26 5.50 -4.51
CA ALA A 78 -14.85 5.05 -3.18
C ALA A 78 -13.86 3.88 -3.25
N THR A 79 -14.02 2.96 -4.21
CA THR A 79 -13.10 1.84 -4.41
C THR A 79 -11.72 2.33 -4.85
N ASN A 80 -11.67 3.22 -5.83
CA ASN A 80 -10.41 3.79 -6.30
C ASN A 80 -9.69 4.60 -5.22
N ASP A 81 -10.45 5.36 -4.42
CA ASP A 81 -9.90 6.08 -3.28
C ASP A 81 -9.32 5.14 -2.21
N ALA A 82 -10.02 4.03 -1.89
CA ALA A 82 -9.52 3.01 -0.96
C ALA A 82 -8.21 2.36 -1.46
N LEU A 83 -8.16 1.99 -2.74
CA LEU A 83 -6.96 1.39 -3.35
C LEU A 83 -5.79 2.37 -3.40
N LYS A 84 -6.06 3.66 -3.69
CA LYS A 84 -5.05 4.71 -3.67
C LYS A 84 -4.46 4.87 -2.26
N LYS A 85 -5.34 5.00 -1.25
CA LYS A 85 -4.92 5.08 0.16
C LYS A 85 -4.14 3.84 0.61
N ALA A 86 -4.51 2.65 0.15
CA ALA A 86 -3.81 1.40 0.48
C ALA A 86 -2.38 1.42 -0.09
N LYS A 87 -2.23 1.85 -1.36
CA LYS A 87 -0.92 2.00 -2.01
C LYS A 87 -0.03 3.01 -1.29
N GLU A 88 -0.60 4.14 -0.89
CA GLU A 88 0.11 5.19 -0.14
C GLU A 88 0.55 4.69 1.25
N ALA A 89 -0.33 4.01 1.98
CA ALA A 89 -0.01 3.43 3.29
C ALA A 89 1.09 2.36 3.19
N THR A 90 1.03 1.50 2.18
CA THR A 90 2.06 0.49 1.93
C THR A 90 3.41 1.12 1.56
N ALA A 91 3.42 2.16 0.71
CA ALA A 91 4.64 2.89 0.38
C ALA A 91 5.28 3.54 1.62
N TYR A 92 4.45 4.09 2.52
CA TYR A 92 4.91 4.68 3.78
C TYR A 92 5.56 3.65 4.72
N GLU A 93 5.00 2.45 4.84
CA GLU A 93 5.60 1.37 5.65
C GLU A 93 6.97 0.94 5.12
N PHE A 94 7.10 0.83 3.79
CA PHE A 94 8.38 0.51 3.17
C PHE A 94 9.42 1.62 3.41
N GLN A 95 9.04 2.90 3.23
CA GLN A 95 9.92 4.04 3.46
C GLN A 95 10.37 4.15 4.93
N SER A 96 9.47 3.84 5.85
CA SER A 96 9.75 3.85 7.29
C SER A 96 10.77 2.76 7.66
N ALA A 97 10.66 1.58 7.05
CA ALA A 97 11.55 0.45 7.35
C ALA A 97 12.94 0.54 6.68
N SER A 98 13.04 1.24 5.55
CA SER A 98 14.31 1.52 4.86
C SER A 98 15.09 2.67 5.49
N GLY A 99 14.57 3.31 6.55
CA GLY A 99 15.26 4.39 7.27
C GLY A 99 15.36 5.68 6.45
N GLY A 100 14.40 5.93 5.55
CA GLY A 100 14.39 7.12 4.69
C GLY A 100 15.11 6.96 3.35
N LEU A 101 15.71 5.79 3.07
CA LEU A 101 16.20 5.45 1.73
C LEU A 101 15.03 4.93 0.88
N ASP A 102 14.82 5.44 -0.33
CA ASP A 102 13.74 4.95 -1.19
C ASP A 102 14.01 3.47 -1.54
N PHE A 103 13.05 2.58 -1.24
CA PHE A 103 13.14 1.17 -1.61
C PHE A 103 13.32 0.98 -3.12
N SER A 104 12.83 1.92 -3.94
CA SER A 104 13.10 1.99 -5.38
C SER A 104 14.57 2.24 -5.69
N GLU A 105 15.25 3.08 -4.92
CA GLU A 105 16.70 3.32 -5.07
C GLU A 105 17.51 2.10 -4.66
N ILE A 106 17.14 1.44 -3.56
CA ILE A 106 17.75 0.19 -3.14
C ILE A 106 17.54 -0.88 -4.22
N SER A 107 16.31 -1.07 -4.72
CA SER A 107 16.01 -2.01 -5.80
C SER A 107 16.85 -1.74 -7.07
N LYS A 108 17.01 -0.46 -7.46
CA LYS A 108 17.89 -0.06 -8.58
C LYS A 108 19.37 -0.35 -8.30
N MET A 109 19.85 -0.14 -7.07
CA MET A 109 21.23 -0.42 -6.67
C MET A 109 21.56 -1.92 -6.66
N PHE A 110 20.58 -2.77 -6.35
CA PHE A 110 20.75 -4.23 -6.26
C PHE A 110 20.44 -4.99 -7.57
N GLY A 111 20.36 -4.28 -8.70
CA GLY A 111 20.23 -4.91 -10.02
C GLY A 111 18.79 -5.15 -10.47
N GLY A 112 17.84 -4.35 -9.95
CA GLY A 112 16.50 -4.08 -10.49
C GLY A 112 15.90 -5.10 -11.43
N LYS A 113 15.03 -5.97 -10.89
CA LYS A 113 13.79 -6.47 -11.50
C LYS A 113 13.03 -7.29 -10.45
N PHE A 114 12.27 -6.61 -9.63
CA PHE A 114 11.05 -7.19 -9.05
C PHE A 114 9.91 -6.43 -9.74
N GLU A 115 9.61 -6.85 -10.97
CA GLU A 115 8.30 -6.61 -11.60
C GLU A 115 7.25 -7.45 -10.88
#